data_AF-A0AA40FTE9-F1
#
_entry.id   AF-A0AA40FTE9-F1
#
_cell.length_a   1.000
_cell.length_b   1.000
_cell.length_c   1.000
_cell.angle_alpha   90.00
_cell.angle_beta   90.00
_cell.angle_gamma   90.00
#
_symmetry.space_group_name_H-M   'P 1'
#
loop_
_entity.id
_entity.type
_entity.pdbx_description
1 polymer ?
#
loop_
_entity_poly.entity_id
_entity_poly.type
_entity_poly.pdbx_seq_one_letter_code
_entity_poly.pdbx_strand_id
1 'polypeptide(L)'
;MFDGQLIIDTELRTNDPSIFAAGTITKYCRRFYAEIWQHVHFNSTEIGEKGQVLVTGSCTSDIGYFRIRLNRFDLIETVTCFTKQNIEVHHMIALYGKHQSLLNELKTRFEKSLIADFYAYFREPWAMAIFYDRFECLRVENRATLLSKTIKDNDRQTIQSRFAGSVYQQEIEENLLDFLQFAEEDLPVYCTPGKLRELYLDIEDSPLYTNL
;
A
#
# COMPACT_ATOMS: atom_id res chain seq x y z
N MET A 1 -0.50 -14.67 31.65
CA MET A 1 0.16 -13.70 30.76
C MET A 1 -0.86 -12.63 30.44
N PHE A 2 -0.61 -11.37 30.79
CA PHE A 2 -1.54 -10.25 30.56
C PHE A 2 -1.11 -9.52 29.28
N ASP A 3 -1.97 -9.48 28.26
CA ASP A 3 -1.66 -8.86 26.96
C ASP A 3 -1.80 -7.32 26.96
N GLY A 4 -1.90 -6.68 28.14
CA GLY A 4 -2.02 -5.21 28.26
C GLY A 4 -3.30 -4.58 27.70
N GLN A 5 -4.25 -5.38 27.21
CA GLN A 5 -5.50 -4.91 26.58
C GLN A 5 -6.72 -5.14 27.49
N LEU A 6 -7.60 -4.13 27.55
CA LEU A 6 -8.85 -4.12 28.32
C LEU A 6 -9.94 -4.90 27.58
N ILE A 7 -10.51 -5.92 28.24
CA ILE A 7 -11.55 -6.77 27.62
C ILE A 7 -12.90 -6.07 27.70
N ILE A 8 -13.61 -6.04 26.57
CA ILE A 8 -14.96 -5.49 26.44
C ILE A 8 -15.94 -6.51 25.84
N ASP A 9 -17.23 -6.35 26.16
CA ASP A 9 -18.34 -7.06 25.51
C ASP A 9 -18.82 -6.33 24.24
N THR A 10 -19.87 -6.85 23.59
CA THR A 10 -20.47 -6.27 22.38
C THR A 10 -21.14 -4.92 22.59
N GLU A 11 -21.39 -4.54 23.85
CA GLU A 11 -21.98 -3.27 24.27
C GLU A 11 -20.93 -2.30 24.83
N LEU A 12 -19.64 -2.59 24.59
CA LEU A 12 -18.47 -1.82 25.01
C LEU A 12 -18.28 -1.75 26.54
N ARG A 13 -18.89 -2.66 27.31
CA ARG A 13 -18.71 -2.74 28.77
C ARG A 13 -17.50 -3.55 29.13
N THR A 14 -16.83 -3.15 30.21
CA THR A 14 -15.77 -3.94 30.84
C THR A 14 -16.36 -5.01 31.77
N ASN A 15 -15.52 -5.66 32.59
CA ASN A 15 -16.01 -6.56 33.65
C ASN A 15 -16.90 -5.85 34.68
N ASP A 16 -16.82 -4.52 34.80
CA ASP A 16 -17.79 -3.72 35.54
C ASP A 16 -18.88 -3.21 34.57
N PRO A 17 -20.17 -3.56 34.77
CA PRO A 17 -21.26 -3.17 33.88
C PRO A 17 -21.48 -1.65 33.76
N SER A 18 -20.96 -0.86 34.71
CA SER A 18 -21.09 0.61 34.72
C SER A 18 -19.93 1.31 34.01
N ILE A 19 -18.86 0.57 33.68
CA ILE A 19 -17.65 1.11 33.06
C ILE A 19 -17.57 0.65 31.61
N PHE A 20 -17.57 1.62 30.70
CA PHE A 20 -17.48 1.41 29.26
C PHE A 20 -16.09 1.82 28.75
N ALA A 21 -15.60 1.13 27.72
CA ALA A 21 -14.32 1.45 27.10
C ALA A 21 -14.33 1.20 25.59
N ALA A 22 -13.65 2.08 24.85
CA ALA A 22 -13.41 1.95 23.41
C ALA A 22 -12.01 2.48 23.07
N GLY A 23 -11.52 2.17 21.87
CA GLY A 23 -10.20 2.60 21.40
C GLY A 23 -9.12 1.50 21.45
N THR A 24 -7.90 1.85 21.06
CA THR A 24 -6.83 0.89 20.72
C THR A 24 -6.35 0.01 21.89
N ILE A 25 -6.66 0.39 23.13
CA ILE A 25 -6.39 -0.41 24.33
C ILE A 25 -7.42 -1.52 24.58
N THR A 26 -8.55 -1.51 23.85
CA THR A 26 -9.67 -2.43 24.08
C THR A 26 -9.66 -3.62 23.11
N LYS A 27 -10.07 -4.79 23.59
CA LYS A 27 -10.30 -6.00 22.78
C LYS A 27 -11.63 -6.67 23.14
N TYR A 28 -12.31 -7.23 22.15
CA TYR A 28 -13.48 -8.05 22.42
C TYR A 28 -13.09 -9.37 23.10
N CYS A 29 -13.96 -9.87 23.97
CA CYS A 29 -13.77 -11.19 24.57
C CYS A 29 -13.59 -12.27 23.49
N ARG A 30 -12.60 -13.17 23.66
CA ARG A 30 -12.25 -14.23 22.68
C ARG A 30 -13.44 -15.10 22.28
N ARG A 31 -14.45 -15.22 23.15
CA ARG A 31 -15.70 -15.96 22.90
C ARG A 31 -16.50 -15.42 21.70
N PHE A 32 -16.25 -14.17 21.29
CA PHE A 32 -16.90 -13.55 20.13
C PHE A 32 -16.17 -13.80 18.81
N TYR A 33 -15.01 -14.48 18.80
CA TYR A 33 -14.20 -14.75 17.59
C TYR A 33 -13.93 -13.48 16.73
N ALA A 34 -13.88 -12.32 17.37
CA ALA A 34 -13.74 -11.02 16.71
C ALA A 34 -12.29 -10.51 16.72
N GLU A 35 -11.30 -11.41 16.66
CA GLU A 35 -9.87 -11.06 16.76
C GLU A 35 -9.39 -10.14 15.63
N ILE A 36 -10.12 -10.12 14.50
CA ILE A 36 -9.87 -9.27 13.33
C ILE A 36 -10.50 -7.87 13.50
N TRP A 37 -11.48 -7.71 14.40
CA TRP A 37 -12.21 -6.46 14.65
C TRP A 37 -11.66 -5.72 15.87
N GLN A 38 -10.34 -5.72 16.07
CA GLN A 38 -9.71 -5.00 17.16
C GLN A 38 -9.74 -3.50 16.90
N HIS A 39 -10.12 -2.73 17.92
CA HIS A 39 -10.14 -1.26 17.86
C HIS A 39 -8.74 -0.65 17.61
N VAL A 40 -7.65 -1.41 17.80
CA VAL A 40 -6.29 -1.00 17.39
C VAL A 40 -6.17 -0.72 15.88
N HIS A 41 -7.02 -1.36 15.07
CA HIS A 41 -7.03 -1.19 13.63
C HIS A 41 -7.91 -0.02 13.17
N PHE A 42 -8.61 0.65 14.08
CA PHE A 42 -9.50 1.76 13.77
C PHE A 42 -8.95 3.08 14.32
N ASN A 43 -8.79 4.06 13.44
CA ASN A 43 -8.40 5.41 13.83
C ASN A 43 -9.62 6.17 14.32
N SER A 44 -9.66 6.49 15.62
CA SER A 44 -10.78 7.21 16.27
C SER A 44 -11.11 8.55 15.62
N THR A 45 -10.13 9.20 14.99
CA THR A 45 -10.39 10.43 14.25
C THR A 45 -11.26 10.17 13.02
N GLU A 46 -11.10 9.01 12.35
CA GLU A 46 -11.66 8.71 11.01
C GLU A 46 -13.13 8.29 11.06
N ILE A 47 -13.61 7.90 12.24
CA ILE A 47 -14.99 7.47 12.45
C ILE A 47 -15.94 8.64 12.16
N GLY A 48 -16.66 8.56 11.04
CA GLY A 48 -17.69 9.52 10.64
C GLY A 48 -17.26 10.57 9.61
N GLU A 49 -15.99 10.62 9.21
CA GLU A 49 -15.55 11.52 8.14
C GLU A 49 -15.86 10.96 6.74
N LYS A 50 -16.28 11.86 5.83
CA LYS A 50 -16.53 11.50 4.43
C LYS A 50 -15.20 11.45 3.66
N GLY A 51 -14.64 10.26 3.55
CA GLY A 51 -13.54 9.96 2.63
C GLY A 51 -13.94 10.13 1.16
N GLN A 52 -12.95 10.32 0.27
CA GLN A 52 -13.20 10.39 -1.18
C GLN A 52 -13.50 8.99 -1.72
N VAL A 53 -14.52 8.88 -2.57
CA VAL A 53 -14.93 7.62 -3.18
C VAL A 53 -14.64 7.67 -4.67
N LEU A 54 -13.84 6.72 -5.15
CA LEU A 54 -13.50 6.53 -6.55
C LEU A 54 -14.20 5.26 -7.04
N VAL A 55 -14.86 5.33 -8.19
CA VAL A 55 -15.66 4.21 -8.73
C VAL A 55 -15.38 4.04 -10.21
N THR A 56 -15.11 2.81 -10.64
CA THR A 56 -15.09 2.42 -12.04
C THR A 56 -16.06 1.27 -12.30
N GLY A 57 -16.62 1.24 -13.51
CA GLY A 57 -17.60 0.25 -13.93
C GLY A 57 -18.94 0.31 -13.18
N SER A 58 -19.74 -0.74 -13.33
CA SER A 58 -21.06 -0.86 -12.72
C SER A 58 -21.44 -2.33 -12.56
N CYS A 59 -22.50 -2.61 -11.79
CA CYS A 59 -23.04 -3.97 -11.67
C CYS A 59 -23.61 -4.52 -13.00
N THR A 60 -23.79 -3.67 -14.00
CA THR A 60 -24.30 -4.03 -15.33
C THR A 60 -23.21 -4.07 -16.39
N SER A 61 -22.00 -3.59 -16.10
CA SER A 61 -20.91 -3.57 -17.09
C SER A 61 -20.20 -4.93 -17.14
N ASP A 62 -19.59 -5.22 -18.29
CA ASP A 62 -18.84 -6.47 -18.49
C ASP A 62 -17.53 -6.52 -17.70
N ILE A 63 -16.95 -5.36 -17.37
CA ILE A 63 -15.76 -5.26 -16.50
C ILE A 63 -16.09 -5.55 -15.03
N GLY A 64 -17.32 -5.24 -14.62
CA GLY A 64 -17.77 -5.33 -13.23
C GLY A 64 -17.76 -3.97 -12.51
N TYR A 65 -17.95 -4.01 -11.20
CA TYR A 65 -17.99 -2.86 -10.31
C TYR A 65 -16.72 -2.81 -9.45
N PHE A 66 -16.05 -1.67 -9.41
CA PHE A 66 -14.91 -1.44 -8.53
C PHE A 66 -15.04 -0.11 -7.82
N ARG A 67 -14.88 -0.12 -6.50
CA ARG A 67 -14.91 1.06 -5.65
C ARG A 67 -13.74 1.07 -4.67
N ILE A 68 -13.06 2.21 -4.62
CA ILE A 68 -12.04 2.52 -3.62
C ILE A 68 -12.54 3.70 -2.78
N ARG A 69 -12.37 3.61 -1.46
CA ARG A 69 -12.52 4.76 -0.56
C ARG A 69 -11.15 5.13 0.00
N LEU A 70 -10.81 6.40 -0.14
CA LEU A 70 -9.67 7.03 0.51
C LEU A 70 -10.14 7.72 1.79
N ASN A 71 -9.38 7.59 2.89
CA ASN A 71 -9.61 8.39 4.09
C ASN A 71 -9.07 9.82 3.91
N ARG A 72 -9.17 10.66 4.95
CA ARG A 72 -8.70 12.07 4.90
C ARG A 72 -7.19 12.21 4.65
N PHE A 73 -6.43 11.16 4.92
CA PHE A 73 -4.99 11.10 4.74
C PHE A 73 -4.61 10.46 3.40
N ASP A 74 -5.59 10.32 2.48
CA ASP A 74 -5.40 9.73 1.16
C ASP A 74 -4.88 8.27 1.20
N LEU A 75 -5.12 7.55 2.30
CA LEU A 75 -4.90 6.11 2.44
C LEU A 75 -6.15 5.34 2.02
N ILE A 76 -5.98 4.18 1.40
CA ILE A 76 -7.09 3.27 1.09
C ILE A 76 -7.66 2.69 2.38
N GLU A 77 -8.90 3.07 2.69
CA GLU A 77 -9.68 2.58 3.83
C GLU A 77 -10.63 1.45 3.42
N THR A 78 -11.10 1.43 2.18
CA THR A 78 -12.03 0.39 1.72
C THR A 78 -11.83 0.08 0.25
N VAL A 79 -11.76 -1.21 -0.05
CA VAL A 79 -11.84 -1.75 -1.42
C VAL A 79 -13.10 -2.60 -1.50
N THR A 80 -13.95 -2.31 -2.47
CA THR A 80 -15.15 -3.09 -2.78
C THR A 80 -15.16 -3.36 -4.26
N CYS A 81 -15.08 -4.63 -4.64
CA CYS A 81 -15.06 -4.99 -6.06
C CYS A 81 -15.96 -6.21 -6.29
N PHE A 82 -16.57 -6.26 -7.47
CA PHE A 82 -17.46 -7.33 -7.90
C PHE A 82 -17.34 -7.50 -9.42
N THR A 83 -16.91 -8.68 -9.87
CA THR A 83 -16.76 -8.96 -11.29
C THR A 83 -17.01 -10.44 -11.57
N LYS A 84 -17.36 -10.74 -12.82
CA LYS A 84 -17.47 -12.12 -13.34
C LYS A 84 -16.11 -12.65 -13.82
N GLN A 85 -15.15 -11.76 -14.03
CA GLN A 85 -13.80 -12.12 -14.47
C GLN A 85 -13.00 -12.71 -13.32
N ASN A 86 -12.00 -13.55 -13.63
CA ASN A 86 -11.07 -14.01 -12.61
C ASN A 86 -10.20 -12.84 -12.14
N ILE A 87 -10.05 -12.71 -10.83
CA ILE A 87 -9.26 -11.66 -10.19
C ILE A 87 -8.33 -12.27 -9.15
N GLU A 88 -7.15 -11.68 -9.05
CA GLU A 88 -6.18 -12.03 -8.01
C GLU A 88 -6.57 -11.30 -6.72
N VAL A 89 -7.33 -12.01 -5.87
CA VAL A 89 -7.88 -11.46 -4.62
C VAL A 89 -6.77 -10.90 -3.71
N HIS A 90 -5.58 -11.50 -3.73
CA HIS A 90 -4.44 -11.03 -2.95
C HIS A 90 -4.02 -9.60 -3.32
N HIS A 91 -4.03 -9.26 -4.62
CA HIS A 91 -3.72 -7.91 -5.08
C HIS A 91 -4.72 -6.89 -4.50
N MET A 92 -6.00 -7.26 -4.44
CA MET A 92 -7.05 -6.37 -3.91
C MET A 92 -6.89 -6.14 -2.42
N ILE A 93 -6.49 -7.16 -1.67
CA ILE A 93 -6.21 -7.05 -0.23
C ILE A 93 -4.99 -6.16 0.01
N ALA A 94 -3.93 -6.33 -0.80
CA ALA A 94 -2.68 -5.59 -0.67
C ALA A 94 -2.81 -4.07 -0.91
N LEU A 95 -3.88 -3.62 -1.58
CA LEU A 95 -4.21 -2.19 -1.72
C LEU A 95 -4.56 -1.52 -0.38
N TYR A 96 -5.11 -2.27 0.57
CA TYR A 96 -5.57 -1.71 1.84
C TYR A 96 -4.43 -1.03 2.61
N GLY A 97 -4.70 0.18 3.12
CA GLY A 97 -3.72 0.97 3.87
C GLY A 97 -2.58 1.57 3.04
N LYS A 98 -2.57 1.40 1.71
CA LYS A 98 -1.61 2.07 0.82
C LYS A 98 -2.07 3.49 0.52
N HIS A 99 -1.10 4.41 0.40
CA HIS A 99 -1.35 5.81 0.05
C HIS A 99 -1.58 5.97 -1.45
N GLN A 100 -2.48 6.87 -1.85
CA GLN A 100 -2.82 7.09 -3.27
C GLN A 100 -1.59 7.45 -4.13
N SER A 101 -0.59 8.14 -3.57
CA SER A 101 0.65 8.49 -4.29
C SER A 101 1.49 7.26 -4.64
N LEU A 102 1.54 6.25 -3.75
CA LEU A 102 2.22 4.98 -4.04
C LEU A 102 1.52 4.23 -5.16
N LEU A 103 0.20 4.37 -5.23
CA LEU A 103 -0.63 3.82 -6.30
C LEU A 103 -0.66 4.76 -7.52
N ASN A 104 0.51 5.30 -7.88
CA ASN A 104 0.74 6.09 -9.07
C ASN A 104 -0.19 7.32 -9.20
N GLU A 105 -0.27 8.09 -8.11
CA GLU A 105 -1.14 9.29 -7.99
C GLU A 105 -2.61 9.00 -8.36
N LEU A 106 -3.13 7.89 -7.82
CA LEU A 106 -4.46 7.34 -8.10
C LEU A 106 -5.56 8.41 -8.12
N LYS A 107 -5.56 9.31 -7.13
CA LYS A 107 -6.57 10.37 -6.98
C LYS A 107 -6.54 11.35 -8.15
N THR A 108 -5.36 11.90 -8.45
CA THR A 108 -5.16 12.86 -9.53
C THR A 108 -5.49 12.24 -10.90
N ARG A 109 -5.06 11.00 -11.15
CA ARG A 109 -5.34 10.30 -12.40
C ARG A 109 -6.82 10.02 -12.59
N PHE A 110 -7.51 9.63 -11.52
CA PHE A 110 -8.95 9.40 -11.56
C PHE A 110 -9.72 10.71 -11.82
N GLU A 111 -9.37 11.79 -11.14
CA GLU A 111 -9.99 13.12 -11.35
C GLU A 111 -9.80 13.63 -12.78
N LYS A 112 -8.66 13.32 -13.40
CA LYS A 112 -8.37 13.61 -14.81
C LYS A 112 -8.98 12.59 -15.78
N SER A 113 -9.79 11.64 -15.30
CA SER A 113 -10.41 10.58 -16.11
C SER A 113 -9.40 9.72 -16.89
N LEU A 114 -8.18 9.59 -16.38
CA LEU A 114 -7.14 8.73 -16.97
C LEU A 114 -7.32 7.25 -16.57
N ILE A 115 -8.19 6.98 -15.60
CA ILE A 115 -8.47 5.62 -15.11
C ILE A 115 -9.92 5.28 -15.45
N ALA A 116 -10.10 4.46 -16.49
CA ALA A 116 -11.42 3.99 -16.92
C ALA A 116 -11.85 2.69 -16.22
N ASP A 117 -10.88 1.83 -15.89
CA ASP A 117 -11.11 0.52 -15.27
C ASP A 117 -10.02 0.23 -14.23
N PHE A 118 -10.40 0.10 -12.95
CA PHE A 118 -9.46 -0.22 -11.88
C PHE A 118 -8.86 -1.62 -12.00
N TYR A 119 -9.59 -2.60 -12.55
CA TYR A 119 -9.04 -3.94 -12.71
C TYR A 119 -7.90 -3.97 -13.74
N ALA A 120 -8.05 -3.24 -14.85
CA ALA A 120 -6.97 -3.07 -15.82
C ALA A 120 -5.81 -2.25 -15.23
N TYR A 121 -6.13 -1.14 -14.56
CA TYR A 121 -5.14 -0.23 -13.99
C TYR A 121 -4.17 -0.91 -13.01
N PHE A 122 -4.67 -1.76 -12.11
CA PHE A 122 -3.82 -2.50 -11.17
C PHE A 122 -3.15 -3.74 -11.79
N ARG A 123 -3.49 -4.13 -13.02
CA ARG A 123 -2.76 -5.15 -13.77
C ARG A 123 -1.57 -4.58 -14.55
N GLU A 124 -1.39 -3.26 -14.54
CA GLU A 124 -0.25 -2.62 -15.20
C GLU A 124 1.07 -3.01 -14.52
N PRO A 125 2.17 -3.14 -15.29
CA PRO A 125 3.48 -3.58 -14.78
C PRO A 125 3.98 -2.82 -13.56
N TRP A 126 3.73 -1.50 -13.47
CA TRP A 126 4.21 -0.66 -12.37
C TRP A 126 3.67 -1.09 -11.00
N ALA A 127 2.52 -1.78 -10.96
CA ALA A 127 1.87 -2.20 -9.72
C ALA A 127 2.36 -3.55 -9.20
N MET A 128 3.04 -4.35 -10.04
CA MET A 128 3.38 -5.74 -9.69
C MET A 128 4.27 -5.84 -8.45
N ALA A 129 5.24 -4.92 -8.29
CA ALA A 129 6.07 -4.86 -7.10
C ALA A 129 5.25 -4.58 -5.83
N ILE A 130 4.17 -3.81 -5.91
CA ILE A 130 3.33 -3.45 -4.75
C ILE A 130 2.58 -4.68 -4.21
N PHE A 131 2.26 -5.60 -5.11
CA PHE A 131 1.53 -6.82 -4.79
C PHE A 131 2.41 -8.01 -4.45
N TYR A 132 3.72 -7.87 -4.63
CA TYR A 132 4.68 -8.86 -4.19
C TYR A 132 4.64 -8.99 -2.67
N ASP A 133 4.62 -10.22 -2.16
CA ASP A 133 4.45 -10.55 -0.74
C ASP A 133 5.51 -9.89 0.15
N ARG A 134 6.75 -9.76 -0.36
CA ARG A 134 7.87 -9.12 0.36
C ARG A 134 7.92 -7.61 0.24
N PHE A 135 7.02 -6.98 -0.50
CA PHE A 135 6.99 -5.52 -0.61
C PHE A 135 6.82 -4.84 0.74
N GLU A 136 6.13 -5.49 1.69
CA GLU A 136 5.99 -4.94 3.04
C GLU A 136 7.33 -4.92 3.80
N CYS A 137 8.24 -5.87 3.53
CA CYS A 137 9.58 -5.86 4.11
C CYS A 137 10.35 -4.60 3.68
N LEU A 138 10.33 -4.28 2.37
CA LEU A 138 10.93 -3.06 1.84
C LEU A 138 10.36 -1.80 2.52
N ARG A 139 9.04 -1.75 2.75
CA ARG A 139 8.40 -0.63 3.45
C ARG A 139 8.87 -0.50 4.90
N VAL A 140 8.98 -1.62 5.62
CA VAL A 140 9.44 -1.64 7.01
C VAL A 140 10.89 -1.18 7.09
N GLU A 141 11.74 -1.66 6.19
CA GLU A 141 13.14 -1.26 6.09
C GLU A 141 13.29 0.23 5.78
N ASN A 142 12.61 0.73 4.74
CA ASN A 142 12.61 2.16 4.41
C ASN A 142 12.09 3.02 5.57
N ARG A 143 11.07 2.55 6.30
CA ARG A 143 10.58 3.25 7.50
C ARG A 143 11.63 3.26 8.61
N ALA A 144 12.36 2.16 8.82
CA ALA A 144 13.42 2.08 9.81
C ALA A 144 14.59 3.01 9.45
N THR A 145 15.00 3.07 8.17
CA THR A 145 16.02 4.02 7.67
C THR A 145 15.59 5.47 7.95
N LEU A 146 14.34 5.80 7.63
CA LEU A 146 13.78 7.14 7.87
C LEU A 146 13.67 7.50 9.37
N LEU A 147 13.41 6.52 10.25
CA LEU A 147 13.25 6.78 11.69
C LEU A 147 14.57 6.73 12.48
N SER A 148 15.52 5.88 12.06
CA SER A 148 16.81 5.69 12.75
C SER A 148 17.68 6.94 12.68
N LYS A 149 17.64 7.63 11.55
CA LYS A 149 18.15 8.97 11.40
C LYS A 149 17.09 9.89 11.99
N THR A 150 17.25 10.27 13.26
CA THR A 150 16.42 11.28 13.93
C THR A 150 16.12 12.39 12.93
N ILE A 151 14.93 12.38 12.32
CA ILE A 151 14.60 13.34 11.26
C ILE A 151 14.67 14.69 11.95
N LYS A 152 15.73 15.46 11.70
CA LYS A 152 15.82 16.81 12.25
C LYS A 152 14.62 17.56 11.70
N ASP A 153 14.00 18.46 12.46
CA ASP A 153 12.76 19.12 12.00
C ASP A 153 12.93 19.80 10.62
N ASN A 154 14.14 20.27 10.30
CA ASN A 154 14.52 20.77 8.96
C ASN A 154 14.48 19.69 7.86
N ASP A 155 14.88 18.45 8.16
CA ASP A 155 14.85 17.33 7.22
C ASP A 155 13.40 16.88 6.96
N ARG A 156 12.53 16.98 7.96
CA ARG A 156 11.10 16.65 7.82
C ARG A 156 10.42 17.59 6.83
N GLN A 157 10.68 18.89 6.93
CA GLN A 157 10.21 19.89 5.98
C GLN A 157 10.81 19.68 4.58
N THR A 158 12.09 19.25 4.51
CA THR A 158 12.77 18.98 3.24
C THR A 158 12.18 17.75 2.54
N ILE A 159 11.97 16.63 3.24
CA ILE A 159 11.31 15.44 2.67
C ILE A 159 9.87 15.76 2.25
N GLN A 160 9.13 16.52 3.07
CA GLN A 160 7.75 16.92 2.77
C GLN A 160 7.65 17.89 1.59
N SER A 161 8.67 18.71 1.34
CA SER A 161 8.69 19.66 0.22
C SER A 161 9.32 19.08 -1.05
N ARG A 162 10.36 18.24 -0.93
CA ARG A 162 11.05 17.58 -2.05
C ARG A 162 11.88 16.38 -1.60
N PHE A 163 11.38 15.17 -1.86
CA PHE A 163 12.15 13.93 -1.66
C PHE A 163 13.41 13.87 -2.54
N ALA A 164 13.29 14.32 -3.80
CA ALA A 164 14.40 14.36 -4.76
C ALA A 164 15.46 15.40 -4.33
N GLY A 165 16.70 14.93 -4.18
CA GLY A 165 17.85 15.68 -3.66
C GLY A 165 18.05 15.56 -2.15
N SER A 166 17.22 14.77 -1.45
CA SER A 166 17.39 14.52 -0.02
C SER A 166 18.49 13.48 0.25
N VAL A 167 19.06 13.52 1.46
CA VAL A 167 20.07 12.53 1.92
C VAL A 167 19.47 11.12 2.01
N TYR A 168 18.14 11.01 2.04
CA TYR A 168 17.41 9.74 2.13
C TYR A 168 17.12 9.13 0.76
N GLN A 169 17.22 9.91 -0.33
CA GLN A 169 16.89 9.43 -1.66
C GLN A 169 17.79 8.25 -2.06
N GLN A 170 19.10 8.40 -1.91
CA GLN A 170 20.07 7.38 -2.30
C GLN A 170 19.83 6.05 -1.56
N GLU A 171 19.63 6.09 -0.24
CA GLU A 171 19.42 4.86 0.53
C GLU A 171 18.08 4.18 0.22
N ILE A 172 17.02 4.94 -0.01
CA ILE A 172 15.73 4.34 -0.38
C ILE A 172 15.79 3.77 -1.81
N GLU A 173 16.53 4.42 -2.71
CA GLU A 173 16.79 3.89 -4.05
C GLU A 173 17.63 2.61 -4.00
N GLU A 174 18.67 2.56 -3.16
CA GLU A 174 19.48 1.35 -2.92
C GLU A 174 18.63 0.21 -2.37
N ASN A 175 17.83 0.45 -1.32
CA ASN A 175 16.91 -0.55 -0.78
C ASN A 175 15.91 -1.08 -1.83
N LEU A 176 15.41 -0.19 -2.71
CA LEU A 176 14.53 -0.59 -3.80
C LEU A 176 15.27 -1.46 -4.83
N LEU A 177 16.50 -1.11 -5.18
CA LEU A 177 17.33 -1.90 -6.12
C LEU A 177 17.63 -3.29 -5.55
N ASP A 178 18.00 -3.38 -4.28
CA ASP A 178 18.25 -4.64 -3.60
C ASP A 178 16.99 -5.52 -3.57
N PHE A 179 15.84 -4.92 -3.29
CA PHE A 179 14.55 -5.61 -3.37
C PHE A 179 14.25 -6.13 -4.78
N LEU A 180 14.46 -5.33 -5.82
CA LEU A 180 14.19 -5.73 -7.20
C LEU A 180 15.16 -6.79 -7.70
N GLN A 181 16.43 -6.75 -7.28
CA GLN A 181 17.39 -7.83 -7.55
C GLN A 181 16.99 -9.12 -6.86
N PHE A 182 16.54 -9.04 -5.61
CA PHE A 182 16.05 -10.21 -4.89
C PHE A 182 14.83 -10.84 -5.59
N ALA A 183 13.90 -10.01 -6.09
CA ALA A 183 12.66 -10.43 -6.70
C ALA A 183 12.75 -10.61 -8.24
N GLU A 184 13.95 -10.61 -8.82
CA GLU A 184 14.14 -10.52 -10.28
C GLU A 184 13.45 -11.64 -11.07
N GLU A 185 13.45 -12.87 -10.53
CA GLU A 185 12.80 -14.02 -11.18
C GLU A 185 11.27 -13.93 -11.14
N ASP A 186 10.71 -13.41 -10.04
CA ASP A 186 9.27 -13.31 -9.81
C ASP A 186 8.66 -12.05 -10.45
N LEU A 187 9.47 -11.01 -10.65
CA LEU A 187 9.07 -9.70 -11.16
C LEU A 187 9.80 -9.34 -12.47
N PRO A 188 9.64 -10.15 -13.55
CA PRO A 188 10.38 -9.95 -14.81
C PRO A 188 10.02 -8.66 -15.55
N VAL A 189 8.96 -7.97 -15.10
CA VAL A 189 8.53 -6.68 -15.65
C VAL A 189 9.39 -5.51 -15.19
N TYR A 190 10.23 -5.69 -14.15
CA TYR A 190 11.19 -4.70 -13.70
C TYR A 190 12.60 -5.12 -14.13
N CYS A 191 13.38 -4.16 -14.60
CA CYS A 191 14.74 -4.41 -15.06
C CYS A 191 15.73 -3.74 -14.11
N THR A 192 16.56 -4.56 -13.47
CA THR A 192 17.67 -4.07 -12.63
C THR A 192 18.85 -3.66 -13.53
N PRO A 193 19.74 -2.76 -13.08
CA PRO A 193 20.94 -2.41 -13.85
C PRO A 193 21.82 -3.62 -14.18
N GLY A 194 21.86 -4.62 -13.30
CA GLY A 194 22.56 -5.89 -13.54
C GLY A 194 21.93 -6.67 -14.69
N LYS A 195 20.60 -6.86 -14.63
CA LYS A 195 19.86 -7.57 -15.68
C LYS A 195 19.90 -6.87 -17.02
N LEU A 196 19.86 -5.53 -17.01
CA LEU A 196 20.00 -4.74 -18.21
C LEU A 196 21.35 -5.03 -18.88
N ARG A 197 22.45 -5.01 -18.12
CA ARG A 197 23.77 -5.37 -18.67
C ARG A 197 23.76 -6.77 -19.27
N GLU A 198 23.25 -7.77 -18.55
CA GLU A 198 23.13 -9.14 -19.08
C GLU A 198 22.40 -9.21 -20.42
N LEU A 199 21.28 -8.51 -20.56
CA LEU A 199 20.49 -8.46 -21.80
C LEU A 199 21.24 -7.79 -22.96
N TYR A 200 22.13 -6.84 -22.67
CA TYR A 200 22.90 -6.10 -23.67
C TYR A 200 24.30 -6.69 -23.94
N LEU A 201 24.81 -7.63 -23.13
CA LEU A 201 26.12 -8.27 -23.34
C LEU A 201 26.23 -8.90 -24.75
N ASP A 202 25.19 -9.60 -25.20
CA ASP A 202 25.17 -10.23 -26.53
C ASP A 202 25.01 -9.21 -27.68
N ILE A 203 24.57 -8.00 -27.36
CA ILE A 203 24.31 -6.92 -28.33
C ILE A 203 25.59 -6.10 -28.55
N GLU A 204 26.45 -5.93 -27.55
CA GLU A 204 27.74 -5.22 -27.68
C GLU A 204 28.70 -5.92 -28.66
N ASP A 205 28.62 -7.25 -28.78
CA ASP A 205 29.38 -8.05 -29.74
C ASP A 205 28.72 -8.13 -31.14
N SER A 206 27.53 -7.54 -31.31
CA SER A 206 26.82 -7.55 -32.58
C SER A 206 27.45 -6.56 -33.57
N PRO A 207 27.75 -6.97 -34.81
CA PRO A 207 28.28 -6.08 -35.84
C PRO A 207 27.29 -4.96 -36.26
N LEU A 208 26.05 -4.99 -35.75
CA LEU A 208 25.04 -3.95 -35.93
C LEU A 208 25.03 -2.90 -34.80
N TYR A 209 25.81 -3.09 -33.73
CA TYR A 209 25.92 -2.15 -32.63
C TYR A 209 26.90 -1.03 -32.98
N THR A 210 26.45 -0.10 -33.82
CA THR A 210 27.17 1.15 -34.02
C THR A 210 26.73 2.13 -32.95
N ASN A 211 27.65 2.50 -32.05
CA ASN A 211 27.47 3.47 -30.97
C ASN A 211 26.47 4.59 -31.34
N LEU A 212 25.33 4.64 -30.64
CA LEU A 212 24.41 5.77 -30.61
C LEU A 212 24.78 6.70 -29.46
#